data_AF-A0AAU4SIQ7-F1
#
_entry.id   AF-A0AAU4SIQ7-F1
#
_cell.length_a   1.000
_cell.length_b   1.000
_cell.length_c   1.000
_cell.angle_alpha   90.00
_cell.angle_beta   90.00
_cell.angle_gamma   90.00
#
_symmetry.space_group_name_H-M   'P 1'
#
loop_
_entity.id
_entity.type
_entity.pdbx_description
1 polymer ?
#
loop_
_entity_poly.entity_id
_entity_poly.type
_entity_poly.pdbx_seq_one_letter_code
_entity_poly.pdbx_strand_id
1 'polypeptide(L)'
;MKIPGPSQAESAAAALEQHVTHWSHVFTRSSTGHVLFALIGHALQDPATATPLRGRVLARQAQNDRARLTDAFASAPVPALSRHDADQLLDLAVGPVFYRPFTTGQPMDLRFVRRLTAALADRPGSPRADARPVSRPYH
;
A
#
# COMPACT_ATOMS: atom_id res chain seq x y z
N MET A 1 -19.29 -21.98 -22.72
CA MET A 1 -19.08 -22.12 -21.26
C MET A 1 -18.11 -21.01 -20.85
N LYS A 2 -18.61 -19.93 -20.25
CA LYS A 2 -17.82 -18.73 -19.90
C LYS A 2 -17.23 -18.99 -18.51
N ILE A 3 -15.90 -19.16 -18.43
CA ILE A 3 -15.21 -19.28 -17.14
C ILE A 3 -15.48 -17.98 -16.37
N PRO A 4 -15.98 -18.02 -15.13
CA PRO A 4 -16.11 -16.80 -14.34
C PRO A 4 -14.71 -16.22 -14.16
N GLY A 5 -14.52 -14.97 -14.56
CA GLY A 5 -13.30 -14.23 -14.22
C GLY A 5 -13.14 -14.12 -12.70
N PRO A 6 -11.92 -13.86 -12.20
CA PRO A 6 -11.67 -13.73 -10.76
C PRO A 6 -12.69 -12.78 -10.12
N SER A 7 -13.13 -13.10 -8.89
CA SER A 7 -14.08 -12.25 -8.18
C SER A 7 -13.47 -10.86 -8.03
N GLN A 8 -14.23 -9.80 -8.22
CA GLN A 8 -13.62 -8.48 -8.46
C GLN A 8 -12.94 -7.89 -7.21
N ALA A 9 -13.23 -8.43 -6.03
CA ALA A 9 -12.49 -8.14 -4.82
C ALA A 9 -11.14 -8.91 -4.76
N GLU A 10 -10.96 -9.99 -5.53
CA GLU A 10 -9.63 -10.54 -5.87
C GLU A 10 -8.83 -9.55 -6.73
N SER A 11 -9.45 -8.71 -7.56
CA SER A 11 -8.74 -7.69 -8.36
C SER A 11 -8.12 -6.59 -7.49
N ALA A 12 -8.89 -6.06 -6.51
CA ALA A 12 -8.38 -5.08 -5.54
C ALA A 12 -7.28 -5.67 -4.63
N ALA A 13 -7.47 -6.92 -4.18
CA ALA A 13 -6.46 -7.63 -3.40
C ALA A 13 -5.18 -7.88 -4.23
N ALA A 14 -5.33 -8.24 -5.50
CA ALA A 14 -4.21 -8.44 -6.42
C ALA A 14 -3.45 -7.15 -6.69
N ALA A 15 -4.13 -6.00 -6.83
CA ALA A 15 -3.47 -4.71 -6.99
C ALA A 15 -2.64 -4.34 -5.75
N LEU A 16 -3.19 -4.57 -4.55
CA LEU A 16 -2.47 -4.36 -3.29
C LEU A 16 -1.27 -5.32 -3.17
N GLU A 17 -1.45 -6.59 -3.53
CA GLU A 17 -0.38 -7.59 -3.52
C GLU A 17 0.74 -7.24 -4.51
N GLN A 18 0.40 -6.78 -5.71
CA GLN A 18 1.36 -6.27 -6.68
C GLN A 18 2.12 -5.05 -6.14
N HIS A 19 1.42 -4.12 -5.48
CA HIS A 19 2.03 -2.94 -4.89
C HIS A 19 3.04 -3.28 -3.78
N VAL A 20 2.65 -4.14 -2.83
CA VAL A 20 3.54 -4.59 -1.75
C VAL A 20 4.70 -5.44 -2.30
N THR A 21 4.45 -6.27 -3.32
CA THR A 21 5.50 -7.03 -4.01
C THR A 21 6.53 -6.12 -4.66
N HIS A 22 6.07 -5.06 -5.32
CA HIS A 22 6.96 -4.07 -5.94
C HIS A 22 7.90 -3.46 -4.89
N TRP A 23 7.37 -3.00 -3.75
CA TRP A 23 8.18 -2.44 -2.68
C TRP A 23 9.14 -3.46 -2.05
N SER A 24 8.68 -4.69 -1.80
CA SER A 24 9.57 -5.78 -1.37
C SER A 24 10.73 -5.97 -2.35
N HIS A 25 10.46 -5.98 -3.66
CA HIS A 25 11.50 -6.13 -4.68
C HIS A 25 12.46 -4.95 -4.69
N VAL A 26 11.94 -3.71 -4.66
CA VAL A 26 12.77 -2.49 -4.60
C VAL A 26 13.76 -2.60 -3.45
N PHE A 27 13.28 -2.91 -2.24
CA PHE A 27 14.12 -2.92 -1.06
C PHE A 27 15.03 -4.14 -0.92
N THR A 28 14.70 -5.29 -1.51
CA THR A 28 15.51 -6.52 -1.37
C THR A 28 16.42 -6.80 -2.56
N ARG A 29 16.13 -6.24 -3.75
CA ARG A 29 16.80 -6.65 -4.99
C ARG A 29 17.23 -5.52 -5.91
N SER A 30 16.85 -4.27 -5.63
CA SER A 30 17.23 -3.15 -6.50
C SER A 30 18.35 -2.30 -5.90
N SER A 31 19.28 -1.86 -6.75
CA SER A 31 20.30 -0.87 -6.38
C SER A 31 19.66 0.44 -5.91
N THR A 32 18.53 0.84 -6.52
CA THR A 32 17.72 1.98 -6.10
C THR A 32 17.23 1.86 -4.66
N GLY A 33 16.82 0.67 -4.24
CA GLY A 33 16.39 0.41 -2.86
C GLY A 33 17.53 0.59 -1.87
N HIS A 34 18.72 0.08 -2.16
CA HIS A 34 19.90 0.30 -1.32
C HIS A 34 20.27 1.80 -1.21
N VAL A 35 20.19 2.55 -2.30
CA VAL A 35 20.40 4.00 -2.28
C VAL A 35 19.34 4.68 -1.42
N LEU A 36 18.06 4.31 -1.56
CA LEU A 36 16.98 4.84 -0.75
C LEU A 36 17.19 4.53 0.74
N PHE A 37 17.66 3.33 1.10
CA PHE A 37 18.05 2.98 2.48
C PHE A 37 19.11 3.91 3.04
N ALA A 38 20.20 4.09 2.30
CA ALA A 38 21.30 4.95 2.72
C ALA A 38 20.83 6.40 2.91
N LEU A 39 20.00 6.90 1.99
CA LEU A 39 19.42 8.25 2.07
C LEU A 39 18.49 8.40 3.28
N ILE A 40 17.66 7.40 3.57
CA ILE A 40 16.79 7.42 4.76
C ILE A 40 17.63 7.41 6.02
N GLY A 41 18.63 6.53 6.11
CA GLY A 41 19.55 6.47 7.24
C GLY A 41 20.24 7.81 7.50
N HIS A 42 20.72 8.47 6.44
CA HIS A 42 21.32 9.79 6.55
C HIS A 42 20.30 10.88 6.95
N ALA A 43 19.10 10.84 6.39
CA ALA A 43 18.00 11.76 6.73
C ALA A 43 17.53 11.67 8.19
N LEU A 44 17.84 10.58 8.92
CA LEU A 44 17.55 10.50 10.35
C LEU A 44 18.45 11.41 11.19
N GLN A 45 19.64 11.76 10.67
CA GLN A 45 20.65 12.57 11.36
C GLN A 45 20.79 13.97 10.78
N ASP A 46 20.48 14.14 9.48
CA ASP A 46 20.64 15.40 8.77
C ASP A 46 19.31 15.95 8.19
N PRO A 47 18.76 17.03 8.77
CA PRO A 47 17.59 17.72 8.23
C PRO A 47 17.75 18.26 6.80
N ALA A 48 18.98 18.59 6.38
CA ALA A 48 19.25 19.09 5.04
C ALA A 48 19.05 17.99 3.99
N THR A 49 19.29 16.72 4.35
CA THR A 49 18.93 15.55 3.55
C THR A 49 17.44 15.18 3.70
N ALA A 50 16.89 15.27 4.91
CA ALA A 50 15.51 14.85 5.19
C ALA A 50 14.47 15.68 4.43
N THR A 51 14.68 16.99 4.33
CA THR A 51 13.76 17.93 3.68
C THR A 51 13.54 17.63 2.19
N PRO A 52 14.59 17.57 1.34
CA PRO A 52 14.43 17.23 -0.07
C PRO A 52 13.99 15.77 -0.28
N LEU A 53 14.44 14.83 0.57
CA LEU A 53 14.01 13.43 0.49
C LEU A 53 12.48 13.31 0.67
N ARG A 54 11.93 13.94 1.72
CA ARG A 54 10.47 13.97 1.94
C ARG A 54 9.74 14.77 0.86
N GLY A 55 10.20 15.99 0.59
CA GLY A 55 9.48 16.94 -0.26
C GLY A 55 9.49 16.62 -1.75
N ARG A 56 10.53 15.96 -2.27
CA ARG A 56 10.69 15.72 -3.72
C ARG A 56 10.59 14.26 -4.11
N VAL A 57 11.14 13.36 -3.30
CA VAL A 57 11.21 11.93 -3.64
C VAL A 57 10.01 11.20 -3.05
N LEU A 58 9.87 11.18 -1.73
CA LEU A 58 8.83 10.40 -1.05
C LEU A 58 7.43 10.97 -1.29
N ALA A 59 7.26 12.30 -1.30
CA ALA A 59 5.98 12.91 -1.62
C ALA A 59 5.50 12.56 -3.03
N ARG A 60 6.40 12.58 -4.02
CA ARG A 60 6.08 12.19 -5.41
C ARG A 60 5.77 10.71 -5.50
N GLN A 61 6.53 9.87 -4.82
CA GLN A 61 6.28 8.43 -4.79
C GLN A 61 4.92 8.11 -4.17
N ALA A 62 4.58 8.71 -3.02
CA ALA A 62 3.28 8.56 -2.38
C ALA A 62 2.12 9.02 -3.28
N GLN A 63 2.30 10.12 -4.05
CA GLN A 63 1.31 10.55 -5.03
C GLN A 63 1.11 9.52 -6.15
N ASN A 64 2.19 8.97 -6.69
CA ASN A 64 2.14 7.94 -7.73
C ASN A 64 1.49 6.65 -7.22
N ASP A 65 1.83 6.24 -6.01
CA ASP A 65 1.32 5.03 -5.38
C ASP A 65 -0.19 5.14 -5.12
N ARG A 66 -0.63 6.31 -4.63
CA ARG A 66 -2.06 6.59 -4.45
C ARG A 66 -2.80 6.55 -5.78
N ALA A 67 -2.29 7.21 -6.81
CA ALA A 67 -2.93 7.20 -8.12
C ALA A 67 -3.12 5.77 -8.64
N ARG A 68 -2.07 4.95 -8.58
CA ARG A 68 -2.13 3.53 -8.98
C ARG A 68 -3.16 2.73 -8.18
N LEU A 69 -3.22 2.95 -6.87
CA LEU A 69 -4.17 2.26 -6.00
C LEU A 69 -5.61 2.72 -6.29
N THR A 70 -5.84 4.02 -6.43
CA THR A 70 -7.15 4.57 -6.79
C THR A 70 -7.62 4.04 -8.14
N ASP A 71 -6.77 4.02 -9.17
CA ASP A 71 -7.11 3.52 -10.50
C ASP A 71 -7.47 2.03 -10.48
N ALA A 72 -6.74 1.24 -9.70
CA ALA A 72 -7.00 -0.18 -9.53
C ALA A 72 -8.36 -0.45 -8.85
N PHE A 73 -8.75 0.38 -7.88
CA PHE A 73 -10.04 0.28 -7.21
C PHE A 73 -11.19 0.88 -8.03
N ALA A 74 -10.94 1.92 -8.85
CA ALA A 74 -11.93 2.50 -9.75
C ALA A 74 -12.34 1.52 -10.86
N SER A 75 -11.43 0.63 -11.26
CA SER A 75 -11.69 -0.44 -12.22
C SER A 75 -12.39 -1.66 -11.60
N ALA A 76 -12.67 -1.62 -10.30
CA ALA A 76 -13.37 -2.67 -9.55
C ALA A 76 -14.80 -2.21 -9.19
N PRO A 77 -15.77 -3.13 -9.01
CA PRO A 77 -17.17 -2.84 -8.70
C PRO A 77 -17.35 -2.66 -7.18
N VAL A 78 -16.30 -2.17 -6.52
CA VAL A 78 -16.32 -1.80 -5.10
C VAL A 78 -16.48 -0.29 -5.04
N PRO A 79 -16.95 0.28 -3.92
CA PRO A 79 -16.93 1.72 -3.75
C PRO A 79 -15.53 2.25 -4.06
N ALA A 80 -15.45 3.27 -4.92
CA ALA A 80 -14.19 3.93 -5.20
C ALA A 80 -13.56 4.37 -3.87
N LEU A 81 -12.26 4.14 -3.71
CA LEU A 81 -11.55 4.59 -2.54
C LEU A 81 -11.60 6.12 -2.47
N SER A 82 -12.04 6.67 -1.34
CA SER A 82 -11.79 8.07 -1.07
C SER A 82 -10.28 8.32 -1.01
N ARG A 83 -9.85 9.55 -1.25
CA ARG A 83 -8.44 9.92 -1.14
C ARG A 83 -7.87 9.55 0.24
N HIS A 84 -8.63 9.82 1.30
CA HIS A 84 -8.24 9.53 2.68
C HIS A 84 -8.06 8.03 2.90
N ASP A 85 -8.99 7.20 2.41
CA ASP A 85 -8.92 5.75 2.57
C ASP A 85 -7.76 5.15 1.77
N ALA A 86 -7.46 5.71 0.59
CA ALA A 86 -6.30 5.31 -0.20
C ALA A 86 -4.98 5.67 0.51
N ASP A 87 -4.86 6.89 1.06
CA ASP A 87 -3.68 7.32 1.82
C ASP A 87 -3.50 6.42 3.08
N GLN A 88 -4.58 6.10 3.82
CA GLN A 88 -4.53 5.18 4.96
C GLN A 88 -4.13 3.75 4.57
N LEU A 89 -4.69 3.22 3.47
CA LEU A 89 -4.36 1.88 3.00
C LEU A 89 -2.89 1.80 2.58
N LEU A 90 -2.33 2.86 1.98
CA LEU A 90 -0.90 2.96 1.67
C LEU A 90 -0.05 2.98 2.94
N ASP A 91 -0.40 3.77 3.95
CA ASP A 91 0.36 3.80 5.21
C ASP A 91 0.43 2.40 5.86
N LEU A 92 -0.69 1.67 5.86
CA LEU A 92 -0.77 0.32 6.41
C LEU A 92 -0.02 -0.72 5.56
N ALA A 93 0.02 -0.56 4.24
CA ALA A 93 0.70 -1.47 3.33
C ALA A 93 2.22 -1.22 3.28
N VAL A 94 2.62 0.05 3.30
CA VAL A 94 4.01 0.47 3.11
C VAL A 94 4.76 0.52 4.44
N GLY A 95 4.11 0.89 5.55
CA GLY A 95 4.72 0.94 6.87
C GLY A 95 5.49 -0.33 7.27
N PRO A 96 4.89 -1.54 7.16
CA PRO A 96 5.57 -2.80 7.44
C PRO A 96 6.76 -3.09 6.51
N VAL A 97 6.71 -2.58 5.28
CA VAL A 97 7.77 -2.75 4.26
C VAL A 97 8.98 -1.87 4.59
N PHE A 98 8.80 -0.72 5.23
CA PHE A 98 9.89 0.06 5.80
C PHE A 98 10.34 -0.51 7.16
N TYR A 99 9.41 -0.92 8.01
CA TYR A 99 9.72 -1.43 9.36
C TYR A 99 10.64 -2.64 9.35
N ARG A 100 10.37 -3.63 8.49
CA ARG A 100 11.16 -4.87 8.46
C ARG A 100 12.65 -4.64 8.27
N PRO A 101 13.10 -3.98 7.19
CA PRO A 101 14.50 -3.81 6.90
C PRO A 101 15.20 -2.79 7.81
N PHE A 102 14.51 -1.75 8.28
CA PHE A 102 15.11 -0.76 9.20
C PHE A 102 15.18 -1.23 10.66
N THR A 103 14.24 -2.06 11.09
CA THR A 103 14.09 -2.35 12.53
C THR A 103 14.39 -3.80 12.89
N THR A 104 13.94 -4.76 12.08
CA THR A 104 13.95 -6.19 12.48
C THR A 104 14.91 -7.07 11.67
N GLY A 105 15.34 -6.61 10.50
CA GLY A 105 16.12 -7.40 9.54
C GLY A 105 15.39 -8.63 8.98
N GLN A 106 14.09 -8.79 9.23
CA GLN A 106 13.32 -9.95 8.76
C GLN A 106 13.15 -9.94 7.24
N PRO A 107 13.16 -11.11 6.57
CA PRO A 107 13.07 -11.19 5.11
C PRO A 107 11.73 -10.66 4.62
N MET A 108 11.72 -10.00 3.46
CA MET A 108 10.49 -9.54 2.80
C MET A 108 10.11 -10.44 1.62
N ASP A 109 9.91 -11.72 1.89
CA ASP A 109 9.57 -12.72 0.88
C ASP A 109 8.07 -12.70 0.49
N LEU A 110 7.68 -13.57 -0.45
CA LEU A 110 6.30 -13.70 -0.89
C LEU A 110 5.34 -14.07 0.25
N ARG A 111 5.81 -14.80 1.27
CA ARG A 111 4.99 -15.16 2.43
C ARG A 111 4.67 -13.91 3.27
N PHE A 112 5.63 -12.99 3.42
CA PHE A 112 5.37 -11.69 4.03
C PHE A 112 4.33 -10.89 3.25
N VAL A 113 4.50 -10.76 1.94
CA VAL A 113 3.56 -10.02 1.08
C VAL A 113 2.15 -10.56 1.24
N ARG A 114 1.95 -11.87 1.05
CA ARG A 114 0.63 -12.52 1.12
C ARG A 114 -0.02 -12.38 2.49
N ARG A 115 0.76 -12.48 3.56
CA ARG A 115 0.23 -12.29 4.93
C ARG A 115 -0.19 -10.85 5.17
N LEU A 116 0.58 -9.88 4.69
CA LEU A 116 0.27 -8.48 4.86
C LEU A 116 -1.01 -8.12 4.09
N THR A 117 -1.11 -8.52 2.83
CA THR A 117 -2.29 -8.22 2.00
C THR A 117 -3.55 -8.91 2.52
N ALA A 118 -3.46 -10.15 3.00
CA ALA A 118 -4.57 -10.84 3.65
C ALA A 118 -5.04 -10.09 4.92
N ALA A 119 -4.10 -9.67 5.78
CA ALA A 119 -4.44 -8.93 6.99
C ALA A 119 -5.09 -7.57 6.70
N LEU A 120 -4.74 -6.92 5.59
CA LEU A 120 -5.39 -5.68 5.14
C LEU A 120 -6.77 -5.93 4.55
N ALA A 121 -6.97 -7.06 3.86
CA ALA A 121 -8.26 -7.45 3.30
C ALA A 121 -9.29 -7.81 4.38
N ASP A 122 -8.86 -8.44 5.47
CA ASP A 122 -9.72 -8.88 6.59
C ASP A 122 -10.04 -7.77 7.60
N ARG A 123 -9.52 -6.56 7.39
CA ARG A 123 -9.67 -5.46 8.35
C ARG A 123 -11.11 -4.92 8.33
N PRO A 124 -11.78 -4.76 9.50
CA PRO A 124 -13.07 -4.07 9.58
C PRO A 124 -12.90 -2.61 9.12
N GLY A 125 -13.71 -2.20 8.14
CA GLY A 125 -13.59 -0.91 7.44
C GLY A 125 -12.84 -0.97 6.09
N SER A 126 -12.31 -2.13 5.68
CA SER A 126 -11.88 -2.33 4.29
C SER A 126 -13.10 -2.31 3.34
N PRO A 127 -12.96 -1.91 2.06
CA PRO A 127 -14.08 -1.80 1.11
C PRO A 127 -14.85 -3.10 0.83
N ARG A 128 -14.45 -4.22 1.44
CA ARG A 128 -15.23 -5.45 1.51
C ARG A 128 -16.20 -5.36 2.70
N ALA A 129 -17.48 -5.20 2.36
CA ALA A 129 -18.64 -5.74 3.08
C ALA A 129 -19.49 -4.84 4.00
N ASP A 130 -19.26 -3.53 4.14
CA ASP A 130 -20.25 -2.64 4.78
C ASP A 130 -21.14 -1.92 3.76
N ALA A 131 -21.80 -2.72 2.92
CA ALA A 131 -23.02 -2.31 2.24
C ALA A 131 -24.22 -2.58 3.17
N ARG A 132 -24.31 -1.85 4.29
CA ARG A 132 -25.60 -1.68 4.98
C ARG A 132 -26.00 -0.21 4.87
N PRO A 133 -27.14 0.12 4.25
CA PRO A 133 -27.63 1.48 4.28
C PRO A 133 -27.93 1.83 5.74
N VAL A 134 -27.24 2.83 6.26
CA VAL A 134 -27.58 3.45 7.55
C VAL A 134 -28.90 4.20 7.33
N SER A 135 -30.01 3.52 7.61
CA SER A 135 -31.31 4.17 7.74
C SER A 135 -31.25 5.11 8.95
N ARG A 136 -31.04 6.40 8.71
CA ARG A 136 -31.30 7.43 9.71
C ARG A 136 -32.83 7.58 9.87
N PRO A 137 -33.41 7.44 11.06
CA PRO A 137 -34.75 7.92 11.29
C PRO A 137 -34.73 9.44 11.37
N TYR A 138 -35.64 10.09 10.64
CA TYR A 138 -36.02 11.47 10.89
C TYR A 138 -36.77 11.53 12.22
N HIS A 139 -36.26 12.31 13.17
CA HIS A 139 -37.03 12.98 14.21
C HIS A 139 -36.45 14.38 14.41
#